data_AF-A0A1F9A4A4-F1
#
_entry.id   AF-A0A1F9A4A4-F1
#
_cell.length_a   1.000
_cell.length_b   1.000
_cell.length_c   1.000
_cell.angle_alpha   90.00
_cell.angle_beta   90.00
_cell.angle_gamma   90.00
#
_symmetry.space_group_name_H-M   'P 1'
#
loop_
_entity.id
_entity.type
_entity.pdbx_description
1 polymer ?
#
loop_
_entity_poly.entity_id
_entity_poly.type
_entity_poly.pdbx_seq_one_letter_code
_entity_poly.pdbx_strand_id
1 'polypeptide(L)'
;MKNKALAIFGIVTYILSVLSSAENSEGNYIAPIALIAISGIATVVFYVIAAIRLWKIHKIAVILFITSLFIYVLLLIIQGITSPSYGSSTIILLNITKVIKLVAFIWVIVLLWKTTRQLEKMRKKVLSSPNSTSRN
;
A
#
# COMPACT_ATOMS: atom_id res chain seq x y z
N MET A 1 2.70 7.16 -14.18
CA MET A 1 2.93 5.69 -14.17
C MET A 1 1.70 4.91 -14.63
N LYS A 2 1.83 3.75 -15.27
CA LYS A 2 0.70 2.82 -15.54
C LYS A 2 0.33 2.08 -14.25
N ASN A 3 -0.91 1.60 -14.12
CA ASN A 3 -1.38 0.87 -12.93
C ASN A 3 -0.51 -0.36 -12.59
N LYS A 4 -0.06 -1.12 -13.59
CA LYS A 4 0.92 -2.21 -13.43
C LYS A 4 2.24 -1.74 -12.79
N ALA A 5 2.80 -0.63 -13.27
CA ALA A 5 4.04 -0.08 -12.72
C ALA A 5 3.84 0.39 -11.27
N LEU A 6 2.67 0.97 -10.95
CA LEU A 6 2.35 1.36 -9.58
C LEU A 6 2.21 0.15 -8.65
N ALA A 7 1.62 -0.96 -9.12
CA ALA A 7 1.56 -2.20 -8.36
C ALA A 7 2.96 -2.79 -8.10
N ILE A 8 3.83 -2.83 -9.12
CA ILE A 8 5.22 -3.27 -8.95
C ILE A 8 5.96 -2.36 -7.96
N PHE A 9 5.82 -1.04 -8.11
CA PHE A 9 6.39 -0.07 -7.19
C PHE A 9 5.92 -0.31 -5.75
N GLY A 10 4.63 -0.58 -5.54
CA GLY A 10 4.10 -0.94 -4.22
C GLY A 10 4.71 -2.21 -3.64
N ILE A 11 4.88 -3.27 -4.44
CA ILE A 11 5.54 -4.51 -4.00
C ILE A 11 6.99 -4.23 -3.58
N VAL A 12 7.77 -3.55 -4.42
CA VAL A 12 9.17 -3.20 -4.13
C VAL A 12 9.27 -2.36 -2.86
N THR A 13 8.37 -1.37 -2.72
CA THR A 13 8.32 -0.50 -1.54
C THR A 13 7.99 -1.28 -0.27
N TYR A 14 7.09 -2.26 -0.35
CA TYR A 14 6.77 -3.12 0.79
C TYR A 14 7.96 -3.98 1.21
N ILE A 15 8.65 -4.62 0.26
CA ILE A 15 9.86 -5.41 0.54
C ILE A 15 10.92 -4.51 1.18
N LEU A 16 11.12 -3.31 0.63
CA LEU A 16 12.07 -2.34 1.18
C LEU A 16 11.70 -1.91 2.61
N SER A 17 10.41 -1.71 2.88
CA SER A 17 9.91 -1.40 4.22
C SER A 17 10.21 -2.54 5.20
N VAL A 18 9.92 -3.80 4.83
CA VAL A 18 10.21 -4.98 5.67
C VAL A 18 11.70 -5.09 5.98
N LEU A 19 12.56 -4.95 4.97
CA LEU A 19 14.02 -4.99 5.17
C LEU A 19 14.51 -3.83 6.04
N SER A 20 13.94 -2.65 5.88
CA SER A 20 14.32 -1.47 6.67
C SER A 20 13.88 -1.54 8.13
N SER A 21 12.83 -2.32 8.42
CA SER A 21 12.28 -2.50 9.78
C SER A 21 12.85 -3.73 10.49
N ALA A 22 13.89 -4.37 9.95
CA ALA A 22 14.56 -5.47 10.65
C ALA A 22 15.28 -4.94 11.90
N GLU A 23 14.96 -5.51 13.05
CA GLU A 23 15.55 -5.19 14.36
C GLU A 23 16.44 -6.35 14.82
N ASN A 24 17.52 -6.04 15.55
CA ASN A 24 18.34 -7.03 16.23
C ASN A 24 17.68 -7.48 17.55
N SER A 25 18.30 -8.43 18.26
CA SER A 25 17.83 -8.94 19.55
C SER A 25 17.78 -7.89 20.67
N GLU A 26 18.39 -6.73 20.46
CA GLU A 26 18.40 -5.60 21.40
C GLU A 26 17.33 -4.55 21.05
N GLY A 27 16.53 -4.76 20.00
CA GLY A 27 15.50 -3.82 19.54
C GLY A 27 16.04 -2.66 18.70
N ASN A 28 17.29 -2.72 18.26
CA ASN A 28 17.91 -1.71 17.40
C ASN A 28 17.69 -2.05 15.92
N TYR A 29 17.37 -1.05 15.11
CA TYR A 29 17.26 -1.23 13.65
C TYR A 29 18.60 -1.61 13.03
N ILE A 30 18.60 -2.68 12.23
CA ILE A 30 19.77 -3.16 11.50
C ILE A 30 20.04 -2.28 10.27
N ALA A 31 18.97 -1.73 9.69
CA ALA A 31 19.06 -0.91 8.49
C ALA A 31 19.62 0.49 8.78
N PRO A 32 20.42 1.07 7.86
CA PRO A 32 20.87 2.45 7.99
C PRO A 32 19.67 3.41 8.05
N ILE A 33 19.77 4.46 8.87
CA ILE A 33 18.72 5.49 9.02
C ILE A 33 18.27 6.06 7.66
N ALA A 34 19.22 6.27 6.73
CA ALA A 34 18.92 6.73 5.38
C ALA A 34 17.99 5.77 4.62
N LEU A 35 18.18 4.45 4.76
CA LEU A 35 17.35 3.44 4.11
C LEU A 35 15.93 3.41 4.70
N ILE A 36 15.81 3.58 6.02
CA ILE A 36 14.53 3.70 6.73
C ILE A 36 13.77 4.95 6.27
N ALA A 37 14.46 6.08 6.14
CA ALA A 37 13.86 7.32 5.67
C ALA A 37 13.37 7.18 4.21
N ILE A 38 14.20 6.63 3.31
CA ILE A 38 13.84 6.41 1.90
C ILE A 38 12.67 5.44 1.78
N SER A 39 12.66 4.33 2.54
CA SER A 39 11.57 3.36 2.51
C SER A 39 10.24 3.97 3.01
N GLY A 40 10.31 4.80 4.06
CA GLY A 40 9.18 5.56 4.58
C GLY A 40 8.61 6.51 3.53
N ILE A 41 9.46 7.32 2.89
CA ILE A 41 9.04 8.26 1.83
C ILE A 41 8.43 7.52 0.65
N ALA A 42 9.08 6.46 0.15
CA ALA A 42 8.55 5.65 -0.95
C ALA A 42 7.17 5.06 -0.61
N THR A 43 6.98 4.62 0.64
CA THR A 43 5.68 4.12 1.13
C THR A 43 4.62 5.20 1.09
N VAL A 44 4.91 6.41 1.60
CA VAL A 44 3.97 7.54 1.56
C VAL A 44 3.60 7.90 0.12
N VAL A 45 4.59 7.97 -0.78
CA VAL A 45 4.37 8.25 -2.21
C VAL A 45 3.47 7.18 -2.83
N PHE A 46 3.69 5.89 -2.55
CA PHE A 46 2.82 4.82 -3.01
C PHE A 46 1.39 5.01 -2.52
N TYR A 47 1.20 5.29 -1.22
CA TYR A 47 -0.13 5.47 -0.62
C TYR A 47 -0.91 6.60 -1.30
N VAL A 48 -0.29 7.76 -1.50
CA VAL A 48 -0.92 8.92 -2.15
C VAL A 48 -1.31 8.59 -3.59
N ILE A 49 -0.38 8.05 -4.38
CA ILE A 49 -0.65 7.76 -5.80
C ILE A 49 -1.70 6.64 -5.93
N ALA A 50 -1.63 5.59 -5.11
CA ALA A 50 -2.61 4.50 -5.10
C ALA A 50 -4.00 4.99 -4.73
N ALA A 51 -4.11 5.86 -3.71
CA ALA A 51 -5.37 6.47 -3.30
C ALA A 51 -5.99 7.27 -4.43
N ILE A 52 -5.24 8.20 -5.05
CA ILE A 52 -5.73 9.01 -6.19
C ILE A 52 -6.21 8.10 -7.34
N ARG A 53 -5.46 7.02 -7.63
CA ARG A 53 -5.77 6.12 -8.74
C ARG A 53 -7.06 5.34 -8.52
N LEU A 54 -7.23 4.78 -7.33
CA LEU A 54 -8.33 3.90 -7.00
C LEU A 54 -9.57 4.67 -6.53
N TRP A 55 -9.43 5.96 -6.17
CA TRP A 55 -10.54 6.78 -5.64
C TRP A 55 -11.77 6.80 -6.55
N LYS A 56 -11.58 6.83 -7.88
CA LYS A 56 -12.73 6.88 -8.80
C LYS A 56 -13.40 5.53 -9.05
N ILE A 57 -12.73 4.42 -8.73
CA ILE A 57 -13.14 3.06 -9.15
C ILE A 57 -13.52 2.20 -7.94
N HIS A 58 -12.75 2.29 -6.86
CA HIS A 58 -12.87 1.46 -5.66
C HIS A 58 -12.75 2.30 -4.38
N LYS A 59 -13.64 3.31 -4.21
CA LYS A 59 -13.66 4.24 -3.06
C LYS A 59 -13.53 3.55 -1.71
N ILE A 60 -14.35 2.51 -1.48
CA ILE A 60 -14.38 1.77 -0.21
C ILE A 60 -13.01 1.17 0.12
N ALA A 61 -12.33 0.59 -0.87
CA ALA A 61 -11.00 0.02 -0.67
C ALA A 61 -9.96 1.09 -0.32
N VAL A 62 -10.05 2.28 -0.93
CA VAL A 62 -9.16 3.39 -0.60
C VAL A 62 -9.41 3.91 0.82
N ILE A 63 -10.67 4.06 1.22
CA ILE A 63 -11.03 4.49 2.57
C ILE A 63 -10.47 3.49 3.59
N LEU A 64 -10.75 2.19 3.43
CA LEU A 64 -10.20 1.13 4.29
C LEU A 64 -8.67 1.18 4.35
N PHE A 65 -8.01 1.38 3.22
CA PHE A 65 -6.55 1.43 3.14
C PHE A 65 -5.97 2.64 3.91
N ILE A 66 -6.51 3.84 3.71
CA ILE A 66 -6.07 5.05 4.42
C ILE A 66 -6.40 4.96 5.92
N THR A 67 -7.60 4.52 6.27
CA THR A 67 -8.00 4.34 7.67
C THR A 67 -7.12 3.33 8.38
N SER A 68 -6.76 2.21 7.73
CA SER A 68 -5.83 1.22 8.32
C SER A 68 -4.44 1.81 8.58
N LEU A 69 -3.94 2.68 7.68
CA LEU A 69 -2.68 3.41 7.90
C LEU A 69 -2.79 4.37 9.07
N PHE A 70 -3.89 5.14 9.14
CA PHE A 70 -4.12 6.11 10.21
C PHE A 70 -4.17 5.44 11.59
N ILE A 71 -4.94 4.34 11.72
CA ILE A 71 -5.02 3.56 12.97
C ILE A 71 -3.63 3.03 13.34
N TYR A 72 -2.87 2.51 12.37
CA TYR A 72 -1.52 2.01 12.63
C TYR A 72 -0.57 3.09 13.15
N VAL A 73 -0.59 4.29 12.55
CA VAL A 73 0.23 5.43 13.00
C VAL A 73 -0.20 5.89 14.39
N LEU A 74 -1.50 5.97 14.65
CA LEU A 74 -2.02 6.34 15.98
C LEU A 74 -1.55 5.37 17.07
N LEU A 75 -1.62 4.05 16.80
CA LEU A 75 -1.16 3.03 17.73
C LEU A 75 0.36 3.08 17.97
N LEU A 76 1.16 3.39 16.94
CA LEU A 76 2.60 3.61 17.09
C LEU A 76 2.91 4.79 18.02
N ILE A 77 2.18 5.90 17.88
CA ILE A 77 2.34 7.07 18.75
C ILE A 77 2.01 6.71 20.19
N ILE A 78 0.89 6.02 20.41
CA ILE A 78 0.47 5.57 21.76
C ILE A 78 1.53 4.66 22.37
N GLN A 79 2.07 3.71 21.61
CA GLN A 79 3.14 2.82 22.08
C GLN A 79 4.39 3.61 22.50
N GLY A 80 4.80 4.61 21.70
CA GLY A 80 5.96 5.45 22.00
C GLY A 80 5.81 6.28 23.29
N ILE A 81 4.58 6.68 23.64
CA ILE A 81 4.31 7.47 24.85
C ILE A 81 4.16 6.57 26.08
N THR A 82 3.44 5.45 25.93
CA THR A 82 3.05 4.61 27.08
C THR A 82 4.08 3.55 27.44
N SER A 83 5.08 3.29 26.59
CA SER A 83 6.11 2.25 26.77
C SER A 83 5.54 0.94 27.35
N PRO A 84 4.49 0.39 26.73
CA PRO A 84 3.70 -0.66 27.36
C PRO A 84 4.51 -1.96 27.48
N SER A 85 4.33 -2.68 28.59
CA SER A 85 5.02 -3.94 28.86
C SER A 85 4.64 -5.04 27.87
N TYR A 86 5.54 -6.00 27.70
CA TYR A 86 5.36 -7.15 26.82
C TYR A 86 4.09 -7.93 27.21
N GLY A 87 3.20 -8.19 26.25
CA GLY A 87 1.90 -8.85 26.49
C GLY A 87 0.73 -7.91 26.81
N SER A 88 0.94 -6.59 26.85
CA SER A 88 -0.15 -5.63 26.99
C SER A 88 -1.13 -5.66 25.81
N SER A 89 -2.39 -5.28 26.07
CA SER A 89 -3.45 -5.15 25.06
C SER A 89 -3.04 -4.25 23.89
N THR A 90 -2.21 -3.23 24.13
CA THR A 90 -1.71 -2.30 23.10
C THR A 90 -0.78 -3.00 22.10
N ILE A 91 0.12 -3.87 22.57
CA ILE A 91 1.03 -4.63 21.69
C ILE A 91 0.24 -5.63 20.85
N ILE A 92 -0.72 -6.32 21.46
CA ILE A 92 -1.60 -7.26 20.74
C ILE A 92 -2.38 -6.53 19.65
N LEU A 93 -2.98 -5.38 19.98
CA LEU A 93 -3.75 -4.57 19.04
C LEU A 93 -2.87 -4.03 17.89
N LEU A 94 -1.63 -3.66 18.19
CA LEU A 94 -0.67 -3.20 17.19
C LEU A 94 -0.28 -4.32 16.22
N ASN A 95 -0.10 -5.54 16.72
CA ASN A 95 0.17 -6.71 15.88
C ASN A 95 -1.03 -7.07 14.99
N ILE A 96 -2.25 -7.06 15.53
CA ILE A 96 -3.48 -7.25 14.74
C ILE A 96 -3.59 -6.17 13.65
N THR A 97 -3.32 -4.92 13.99
CA THR A 97 -3.37 -3.80 13.04
C THR A 97 -2.32 -3.93 11.95
N LYS A 98 -1.10 -4.41 12.26
CA LYS A 98 -0.07 -4.73 11.25
C LYS A 98 -0.59 -5.75 10.23
N VAL A 99 -1.28 -6.79 10.69
CA VAL A 99 -1.87 -7.82 9.81
C VAL A 99 -2.98 -7.23 8.94
N ILE A 100 -3.91 -6.46 9.53
CA ILE A 100 -5.00 -5.81 8.77
C ILE A 100 -4.42 -4.87 7.70
N LYS A 101 -3.42 -4.05 8.05
CA LYS A 101 -2.73 -3.17 7.12
C LYS A 101 -2.08 -3.96 5.99
N LEU A 102 -1.46 -5.10 6.28
CA LEU A 102 -0.86 -5.97 5.27
C LEU A 102 -1.91 -6.52 4.29
N VAL A 103 -3.03 -7.04 4.81
CA VAL A 103 -4.13 -7.55 3.98
C VAL A 103 -4.71 -6.43 3.11
N ALA A 104 -4.95 -5.24 3.68
CA ALA A 104 -5.43 -4.09 2.94
C ALA A 104 -4.43 -3.65 1.85
N PHE A 105 -3.14 -3.70 2.13
CA PHE A 105 -2.08 -3.39 1.17
C PHE A 105 -2.07 -4.37 0.00
N ILE A 106 -2.09 -5.68 0.27
CA ILE A 106 -2.15 -6.73 -0.78
C ILE A 106 -3.42 -6.56 -1.61
N TRP A 107 -4.56 -6.27 -0.97
CA TRP A 107 -5.82 -6.03 -1.65
C TRP A 107 -5.73 -4.86 -2.63
N VAL A 108 -5.13 -3.74 -2.23
CA VAL A 108 -4.89 -2.57 -3.10
C VAL A 108 -4.01 -2.92 -4.30
N ILE A 109 -2.95 -3.72 -4.11
CA ILE A 109 -2.09 -4.20 -5.21
C ILE A 109 -2.90 -5.03 -6.22
N VAL A 110 -3.74 -5.95 -5.73
CA VAL A 110 -4.61 -6.79 -6.57
C VAL A 110 -5.60 -5.92 -7.36
N LEU A 111 -6.21 -4.92 -6.72
CA LEU A 111 -7.12 -3.99 -7.39
C LEU A 111 -6.42 -3.19 -8.49
N LEU A 112 -5.24 -2.63 -8.23
CA LEU A 112 -4.44 -1.93 -9.24
C LEU A 112 -4.15 -2.83 -10.45
N TRP A 113 -3.83 -4.10 -10.21
CA TRP A 113 -3.59 -5.07 -11.29
C TRP A 113 -4.87 -5.34 -12.11
N LYS A 114 -5.99 -5.60 -11.42
CA LYS A 114 -7.29 -5.90 -12.05
C LYS A 114 -7.78 -4.74 -12.90
N THR A 115 -7.70 -3.51 -12.40
CA THR A 115 -8.06 -2.29 -13.15
C THR A 115 -7.23 -2.16 -14.43
N THR A 116 -5.94 -2.51 -14.40
CA THR A 116 -5.11 -2.47 -15.62
C THR A 116 -5.61 -3.44 -16.69
N ARG A 117 -5.94 -4.68 -16.28
CA ARG A 117 -6.43 -5.71 -17.21
C ARG A 117 -7.76 -5.29 -17.85
N GLN A 118 -8.65 -4.65 -17.11
CA GLN A 118 -9.92 -4.16 -17.66
C GLN A 118 -9.71 -3.04 -18.70
N LEU A 119 -8.79 -2.10 -18.41
CA LEU A 119 -8.44 -1.03 -19.34
C LEU A 119 -7.84 -1.56 -20.64
N GLU A 120 -6.97 -2.58 -20.55
CA GLU A 120 -6.39 -3.24 -21.74
C GLU A 120 -7.46 -3.99 -22.56
N LYS A 121 -8.41 -4.67 -21.90
CA LYS A 121 -9.52 -5.35 -22.59
C LYS A 121 -10.42 -4.37 -23.33
N MET A 122 -10.77 -3.25 -22.71
CA MET A 122 -11.59 -2.21 -23.36
C MET A 122 -10.86 -1.60 -24.56
N ARG A 123 -9.57 -1.27 -24.41
CA ARG A 123 -8.78 -0.71 -25.52
C ARG A 123 -8.69 -1.67 -26.72
N LYS A 124 -8.49 -2.97 -26.48
CA LYS A 124 -8.48 -3.98 -27.55
C LYS A 124 -9.84 -4.08 -28.25
N LYS A 125 -10.95 -4.09 -27.49
CA LYS A 125 -12.30 -4.14 -28.05
C LYS A 125 -12.62 -2.94 -28.95
N VAL A 126 -12.16 -1.74 -28.58
CA VAL A 126 -12.31 -0.52 -29.40
C VAL A 126 -11.49 -0.63 -30.70
N LEU A 127 -10.23 -1.08 -30.61
CA LEU A 127 -9.36 -1.20 -31.78
C LEU A 127 -9.73 -2.34 -32.73
N SER A 128 -10.38 -3.40 -32.23
CA SER A 128 -10.84 -4.54 -33.03
C SER A 128 -12.29 -4.38 -33.53
N SER A 129 -12.95 -3.25 -33.28
CA SER A 129 -14.30 -3.01 -33.77
C SER A 129 -14.23 -2.55 -35.23
N PRO A 130 -14.76 -3.32 -36.19
CA PRO A 130 -14.69 -2.99 -37.60
C PRO A 130 -15.80 -1.99 -37.96
N ASN A 131 -15.82 -0.78 -37.39
CA ASN A 131 -16.71 0.28 -37.90
C ASN A 131 -16.45 1.69 -37.33
N SER A 132 -15.40 2.37 -37.78
CA SER A 132 -15.37 3.85 -37.69
C SER A 132 -14.77 4.55 -38.91
N THR A 133 -14.64 3.85 -40.04
CA THR A 133 -14.12 4.41 -41.30
C THR A 133 -15.15 4.40 -42.44
N SER A 134 -16.43 4.23 -42.13
CA SER A 134 -17.52 4.35 -43.12
C SER A 134 -18.68 5.16 -42.54
N ARG A 135 -18.51 6.47 -42.52
CA ARG A 135 -19.58 7.47 -42.54
C ARG A 135 -18.94 8.80 -42.93
N ASN A 136 -18.85 8.99 -44.25
CA ASN A 136 -18.77 10.31 -44.88
C ASN A 136 -20.05 11.09 -44.62
#